data_AF-A0A4U2ZGV7-F1
#
_entry.id   AF-A0A4U2ZGV7-F1
#
_cell.length_a   1.000
_cell.length_b   1.000
_cell.length_c   1.000
_cell.angle_alpha   90.00
_cell.angle_beta   90.00
_cell.angle_gamma   90.00
#
_symmetry.space_group_name_H-M   'P 1'
#
loop_
_entity.id
_entity.type
_entity.pdbx_description
1 polymer ?
#
loop_
_entity_poly.entity_id
_entity_poly.type
_entity_poly.pdbx_seq_one_letter_code
_entity_poly.pdbx_strand_id
1 'polypeptide(L)'
;YALKAKSNGKYVSFEPNGRVVADRTSIGAWEKFILYNGGDNRIYVLQALSNGRYISANGGRELTANSYVAGSWERFVIVYF
;
A
#
# COMPACT_ATOMS: atom_id res chain seq x y z
N TYR A 1 -9.07 -4.65 0.84
CA TYR A 1 -7.92 -5.58 0.75
C TYR A 1 -6.98 -5.36 1.91
N ALA A 2 -6.14 -6.36 2.23
CA ALA A 2 -5.01 -6.23 3.17
C ALA A 2 -3.79 -6.89 2.53
N LEU A 3 -2.59 -6.35 2.77
CA LEU A 3 -1.33 -6.93 2.32
C LEU A 3 -0.67 -7.65 3.49
N LYS A 4 -0.18 -8.87 3.27
CA LYS A 4 0.55 -9.65 4.28
C LYS A 4 1.94 -9.94 3.75
N ALA A 5 2.96 -9.54 4.50
CA ALA A 5 4.33 -9.85 4.16
C ALA A 5 4.58 -11.34 4.39
N LYS A 6 4.94 -12.07 3.33
CA LYS A 6 5.24 -13.51 3.42
C LYS A 6 6.47 -13.77 4.29
N SER A 7 7.45 -12.86 4.30
CA SER A 7 8.72 -13.01 5.02
C SER A 7 8.58 -13.05 6.54
N ASN A 8 7.60 -12.33 7.12
CA ASN A 8 7.43 -12.23 8.56
C ASN A 8 6.00 -12.56 9.04
N GLY A 9 5.07 -12.84 8.12
CA GLY A 9 3.68 -13.18 8.45
C GLY A 9 2.85 -12.02 9.01
N LYS A 10 3.33 -10.78 8.92
CA LYS A 10 2.65 -9.59 9.46
C LYS A 10 1.90 -8.82 8.39
N TYR A 11 0.87 -8.09 8.79
CA TYR A 11 0.08 -7.23 7.92
C TYR A 11 0.78 -5.88 7.73
N VAL A 12 0.71 -5.37 6.49
CA VAL A 12 1.16 -4.02 6.15
C VAL A 12 0.18 -3.02 6.74
N SER A 13 0.70 -2.04 7.45
CA SER A 13 -0.04 -0.95 8.07
C SER A 13 0.45 0.39 7.54
N PHE A 14 -0.49 1.33 7.44
CA PHE A 14 -0.19 2.73 7.22
C PHE A 14 0.01 3.43 8.57
N GLU A 15 1.15 4.12 8.72
CA GLU A 15 1.45 4.90 9.92
C GLU A 15 1.17 6.40 9.71
N PRO A 16 0.69 7.16 10.72
CA PRO A 16 0.34 8.58 10.60
C PRO A 16 1.49 9.47 10.08
N ASN A 17 2.73 9.05 10.29
CA ASN A 17 3.93 9.72 9.80
C ASN A 17 4.24 9.44 8.31
N GLY A 18 3.36 8.73 7.59
CA GLY A 18 3.51 8.45 6.17
C GLY A 18 4.30 7.18 5.85
N ARG A 19 4.76 6.42 6.85
CA ARG A 19 5.46 5.16 6.64
C ARG A 19 4.48 4.03 6.33
N VAL A 20 4.94 3.08 5.53
CA VAL A 20 4.21 1.84 5.24
C VAL A 20 5.06 0.67 5.72
N VAL A 21 4.60 -0.04 6.74
CA VAL A 21 5.39 -1.05 7.45
C VAL A 21 4.60 -2.34 7.69
N ALA A 22 5.26 -3.49 7.58
CA ALA A 22 4.66 -4.79 7.85
C ALA A 22 4.99 -5.28 9.27
N ASP A 23 4.27 -4.77 10.26
CA ASP A 23 4.54 -5.05 11.68
C ASP A 23 3.31 -5.47 12.51
N ARG A 24 2.11 -5.51 11.90
CA ARG A 24 0.86 -5.81 12.60
C ARG A 24 0.50 -7.29 12.58
N THR A 25 -0.03 -7.78 13.70
CA THR A 25 -0.45 -9.19 13.86
C THR A 25 -1.92 -9.42 13.53
N SER A 26 -2.73 -8.36 13.46
CA SER A 26 -4.16 -8.40 13.13
C SER A 26 -4.53 -7.27 12.18
N ILE A 27 -5.70 -7.39 11.54
CA ILE A 27 -6.25 -6.38 10.64
C ILE A 27 -7.18 -5.45 11.44
N GLY A 28 -6.77 -4.21 11.60
CA GLY A 28 -7.54 -3.10 12.12
C GLY A 28 -7.87 -2.08 11.03
N ALA A 29 -7.93 -0.81 11.40
CA ALA A 29 -8.26 0.26 10.46
C ALA A 29 -7.10 0.59 9.49
N TRP A 30 -5.86 0.41 9.93
CA TRP A 30 -4.67 0.91 9.22
C TRP A 30 -4.10 -0.10 8.22
N GLU A 31 -4.52 -1.36 8.29
CA GLU A 31 -4.11 -2.45 7.39
C GLU A 31 -5.06 -2.62 6.20
N LYS A 32 -6.10 -1.80 6.14
CA LYS A 32 -7.13 -1.86 5.10
C LYS A 32 -6.79 -0.93 3.95
N PHE A 33 -6.78 -1.50 2.75
CA PHE A 33 -6.53 -0.78 1.50
C PHE A 33 -7.69 -0.95 0.53
N ILE A 34 -8.03 0.12 -0.18
CA ILE A 34 -8.83 0.06 -1.39
C ILE A 34 -7.87 -0.16 -2.56
N LEU A 35 -8.20 -1.13 -3.41
CA LEU A 35 -7.45 -1.42 -4.61
C LEU A 35 -8.23 -0.88 -5.80
N TYR A 36 -7.71 0.17 -6.44
CA TYR A 36 -8.30 0.72 -7.65
C TYR A 36 -7.54 0.25 -8.87
N ASN A 37 -8.25 0.14 -9.99
CA ASN A 37 -7.62 0.00 -11.29
C ASN A 37 -6.84 1.29 -11.59
N GLY A 38 -5.53 1.17 -11.81
CA GLY A 38 -4.60 2.28 -12.03
C GLY A 38 -4.25 2.53 -13.50
N GLY A 39 -4.84 1.77 -14.42
CA GLY A 39 -4.58 1.79 -15.86
C GLY A 39 -4.64 0.39 -16.49
N ASP A 40 -4.14 0.27 -17.71
CA ASP A 40 -4.17 -1.01 -18.42
C ASP A 40 -3.19 -2.04 -17.82
N ASN A 41 -3.31 -3.30 -18.26
CA ASN A 41 -2.33 -4.36 -18.00
C ASN A 41 -2.08 -4.69 -16.51
N ARG A 42 -3.15 -4.81 -15.71
CA ARG A 42 -3.07 -5.21 -14.28
C ARG A 42 -2.27 -4.22 -13.41
N ILE A 43 -2.28 -2.95 -13.81
CA ILE A 43 -1.78 -1.87 -12.97
C ILE A 43 -2.85 -1.48 -11.97
N TYR A 44 -2.46 -1.40 -10.70
CA TYR A 44 -3.33 -1.01 -9.60
C TYR A 44 -2.67 0.07 -8.76
N VAL A 45 -3.52 0.82 -8.05
CA VAL A 45 -3.10 1.78 -7.03
C VAL A 45 -3.74 1.36 -5.71
N LEU A 46 -2.98 1.43 -4.62
CA LEU A 46 -3.41 1.01 -3.29
C LEU A 46 -3.62 2.23 -2.41
N GLN A 47 -4.87 2.55 -2.10
CA GLN A 47 -5.23 3.65 -1.21
C GLN A 47 -5.43 3.11 0.21
N ALA A 48 -4.75 3.70 1.19
CA ALA A 48 -5.03 3.43 2.59
C ALA A 48 -6.43 3.90 2.96
N LEU A 49 -7.26 2.99 3.50
CA LEU A 49 -8.64 3.29 3.87
C LEU A 49 -8.72 4.29 5.02
N SER A 50 -7.71 4.30 5.90
CA SER A 50 -7.68 5.13 7.11
C SER A 50 -7.54 6.63 6.83
N ASN A 51 -6.94 7.02 5.70
CA ASN A 51 -6.66 8.43 5.42
C ASN A 51 -6.72 8.84 3.94
N GLY A 52 -7.03 7.93 3.01
CA GLY A 52 -7.17 8.23 1.59
C GLY A 52 -5.86 8.45 0.83
N ARG A 53 -4.69 8.14 1.42
CA ARG A 53 -3.39 8.31 0.75
C ARG A 53 -2.95 7.03 0.03
N TYR A 54 -2.20 7.20 -1.05
CA TYR A 54 -1.74 6.08 -1.87
C TYR A 54 -0.35 5.62 -1.45
N ILE A 55 -0.13 4.29 -1.44
CA ILE A 55 1.21 3.71 -1.31
C ILE A 55 2.06 4.16 -2.50
N SER A 56 3.29 4.56 -2.24
CA SER A 56 4.23 5.16 -3.18
C SER A 56 5.61 4.52 -3.06
N ALA A 57 6.17 4.14 -4.20
CA ALA A 57 7.55 3.66 -4.34
C ALA A 57 8.43 4.74 -4.97
N ASN A 58 8.57 5.88 -4.29
CA ASN A 58 9.22 7.11 -4.77
C ASN A 58 10.77 7.05 -4.85
N GLY A 59 11.36 5.87 -5.03
CA GLY A 59 12.81 5.66 -5.14
C GLY A 59 13.57 5.60 -3.81
N GLY A 60 12.89 5.76 -2.67
CA GLY A 60 13.48 5.55 -1.35
C GLY A 60 13.64 4.07 -0.97
N ARG A 61 14.29 3.83 0.17
CA ARG A 61 14.44 2.47 0.74
C ARG A 61 13.13 1.92 1.29
N GLU A 62 12.22 2.78 1.73
CA GLU A 62 10.92 2.40 2.29
C GLU A 62 9.78 2.82 1.36
N LEU A 63 8.69 2.07 1.36
CA LEU A 63 7.42 2.54 0.80
C LEU A 63 6.83 3.62 1.70
N THR A 64 6.22 4.62 1.09
CA THR A 64 5.56 5.71 1.82
C THR A 64 4.12 5.89 1.35
N ALA A 65 3.32 6.64 2.07
CA ALA A 65 1.96 7.00 1.65
C ALA A 65 1.63 8.44 2.05
N ASN A 66 2.17 9.38 1.29
CA ASN A 66 2.04 10.81 1.55
C ASN A 66 1.17 11.53 0.51
N SER A 67 0.89 10.90 -0.62
CA SER A 67 0.16 11.52 -1.72
C SER A 67 -1.33 11.18 -1.71
N TYR A 68 -2.17 12.17 -1.97
CA TYR A 68 -3.59 12.01 -2.28
C TYR A 68 -3.87 11.77 -3.77
N VAL A 69 -2.83 11.81 -4.60
CA VAL A 69 -2.93 11.66 -6.06
C VAL A 69 -2.05 10.49 -6.50
N ALA A 70 -2.60 9.62 -7.34
CA ALA A 70 -1.87 8.49 -7.92
C ALA A 70 -1.05 8.92 -9.16
N GLY A 71 0.27 9.07 -8.97
CA GLY A 71 1.27 9.30 -10.02
C GLY A 71 1.99 8.01 -10.42
N SER A 72 3.11 8.15 -11.12
CA SER A 72 3.88 6.99 -11.60
C SER A 72 4.41 6.13 -10.46
N TRP A 73 4.65 6.73 -9.29
CA TRP A 73 5.21 6.04 -8.11
C TRP A 73 4.17 5.24 -7.32
N GLU A 74 2.88 5.53 -7.49
CA GLU A 74 1.77 4.87 -6.78
C GLU A 74 1.18 3.68 -7.55
N ARG A 75 1.73 3.37 -8.74
CA ARG A 75 1.24 2.33 -9.64
C ARG A 75 2.05 1.04 -9.48
N PHE A 76 1.35 -0.05 -9.20
CA PHE A 76 1.94 -1.37 -8.96
C PHE A 76 1.28 -2.43 -9.84
N VAL A 77 2.07 -3.42 -10.25
CA VAL A 77 1.55 -4.65 -10.85
C VAL A 77 1.34 -5.69 -9.76
N ILE A 78 0.17 -6.32 -9.74
CA ILE A 78 -0.07 -7.50 -8.89
C ILE A 78 0.27 -8.75 -9.69
N VAL A 79 1.24 -9.52 -9.21
CA VAL A 79 1.71 -10.77 -9.82
C VAL A 79 1.19 -11.95 -9.00
N TYR A 80 0.65 -12.96 -9.69
CA TYR A 80 0.19 -14.22 -9.11
C TYR A 80 1.08 -15.36 -9.65
N PHE A 81 1.44 -16.30 -8.78
CA PHE A 81 2.21 -17.50 -9.11
C PHE A 81 1.73 -18.66 -8.25
#